data_AF-A0A0J9YBN0-F1
#
_entry.id   AF-A0A0J9YBN0-F1
#
_cell.length_a   1.000
_cell.length_b   1.000
_cell.length_c   1.000
_cell.angle_alpha   90.00
_cell.angle_beta   90.00
_cell.angle_gamma   90.00
#
_symmetry.space_group_name_H-M   'P 1'
#
loop_
_entity.id
_entity.type
_entity.pdbx_description
1 polymer ?
#
loop_
_entity_poly.entity_id
_entity_poly.type
_entity_poly.pdbx_seq_one_letter_code
_entity_poly.pdbx_strand_id
1 'polypeptide(L)'
;MLPVCVKTNSPLLQEFAADYWASKAIGAPASRPSSASKTNPAGGTASYWEVARKRFIKKGVGAYMVKGDQWYGYDNEKTIRIKMKWLKEKGYGGAFIWALDFDDFTVRKP
;
A
#
# COMPACT_ATOMS: atom_id res chain seq x y z
N MET A 1 23.85 7.72 11.19
CA MET A 1 22.53 7.09 11.42
C MET A 1 21.76 7.22 10.12
N LEU A 2 21.46 6.11 9.42
CA LEU A 2 20.81 6.18 8.10
C LEU A 2 19.27 6.17 8.25
N PRO A 3 18.53 6.98 7.48
CA PRO A 3 17.07 6.90 7.43
C PRO A 3 16.63 5.62 6.72
N VAL A 4 15.53 5.02 7.17
CA VAL A 4 14.91 3.86 6.51
C VAL A 4 13.66 4.30 5.77
N CYS A 5 13.48 3.84 4.54
CA CYS A 5 12.24 4.01 3.78
C CYS A 5 11.10 3.30 4.52
N VAL A 6 10.16 4.07 5.07
CA VAL A 6 8.88 3.49 5.47
C VAL A 6 8.02 3.54 4.24
N LYS A 7 8.04 2.42 3.49
CA LYS A 7 7.29 2.25 2.25
C LYS A 7 5.84 2.71 2.45
N THR A 8 5.47 3.76 1.75
CA THR A 8 4.08 4.03 1.31
C THR A 8 3.96 4.08 -0.22
N ASN A 9 5.07 4.11 -0.97
CA ASN A 9 5.15 3.73 -2.40
C ASN A 9 6.60 3.78 -2.89
N SER A 10 7.38 2.76 -2.55
CA SER A 10 8.59 2.44 -3.32
C SER A 10 8.15 1.90 -4.69
N PRO A 11 8.89 2.13 -5.80
CA PRO A 11 8.62 1.54 -7.13
C PRO A 11 8.64 -0.02 -7.15
N LEU A 12 8.69 -0.64 -5.98
CA LEU A 12 8.59 -2.08 -5.72
C LEU A 12 7.23 -2.48 -5.09
N LEU A 13 6.28 -1.55 -4.91
CA LEU A 13 4.90 -1.90 -4.59
C LEU A 13 4.15 -2.12 -5.89
N GLN A 14 3.61 -3.32 -5.99
CA GLN A 14 3.09 -3.91 -7.19
C GLN A 14 1.59 -4.12 -6.98
N GLU A 15 0.79 -3.36 -7.71
CA GLU A 15 -0.64 -3.61 -7.82
C GLU A 15 -0.91 -4.39 -9.07
N PHE A 16 -1.79 -5.38 -8.95
CA PHE A 16 -1.99 -6.34 -10.00
C PHE A 16 -3.45 -6.70 -10.16
N ALA A 17 -3.84 -7.04 -11.39
CA ALA A 17 -5.01 -7.86 -11.59
C ALA A 17 -4.62 -9.32 -11.29
N ALA A 18 -5.24 -9.90 -10.28
CA ALA A 18 -5.18 -11.32 -9.99
C ALA A 18 -5.91 -12.12 -11.07
N ASP A 19 -5.39 -13.30 -11.38
CA ASP A 19 -6.07 -14.22 -12.29
C ASP A 19 -7.41 -14.66 -11.70
N TYR A 20 -8.46 -14.58 -12.51
CA TYR A 20 -9.85 -14.75 -12.07
C TYR A 20 -10.14 -16.13 -11.45
N TRP A 21 -9.35 -17.13 -11.83
CA TRP A 21 -9.40 -18.52 -11.35
C TRP A 21 -8.35 -18.84 -10.26
N ALA A 22 -7.51 -17.88 -9.89
CA ALA A 22 -6.46 -18.07 -8.89
C ALA A 22 -6.84 -17.52 -7.51
N SER A 23 -6.09 -17.94 -6.48
CA SER A 23 -6.28 -17.46 -5.10
C SER A 23 -6.14 -15.93 -5.03
N LYS A 24 -6.81 -15.27 -4.08
CA LYS A 24 -6.67 -13.81 -3.82
C LYS A 24 -5.71 -13.50 -2.67
N ALA A 25 -4.89 -14.47 -2.28
CA ALA A 25 -3.94 -14.34 -1.19
C ALA A 25 -2.67 -13.58 -1.64
N ILE A 26 -1.83 -13.20 -0.68
CA ILE A 26 -0.48 -12.70 -1.00
C ILE A 26 0.25 -13.79 -1.79
N GLY A 27 0.93 -13.40 -2.88
CA GLY A 27 1.63 -14.34 -3.77
C GLY A 27 0.73 -15.02 -4.81
N ALA A 28 -0.53 -14.59 -4.92
CA ALA A 28 -1.39 -14.99 -6.03
C ALA A 28 -0.76 -14.62 -7.40
N PRO A 29 -0.92 -15.46 -8.43
CA PRO A 29 -0.52 -15.11 -9.78
C PRO A 29 -1.32 -13.90 -10.29
N ALA A 30 -0.63 -13.08 -11.07
CA ALA A 30 -1.12 -11.82 -11.61
C ALA A 30 -0.95 -11.84 -13.13
N SER A 31 -1.99 -11.43 -13.85
CA SER A 31 -1.95 -11.36 -15.32
C SER A 31 -1.48 -10.01 -15.85
N ARG A 32 -1.65 -8.94 -15.06
CA ARG A 32 -1.34 -7.56 -15.48
C ARG A 32 -1.22 -6.62 -14.28
N PRO A 33 -0.67 -5.41 -14.45
CA PRO A 33 -0.80 -4.33 -13.47
C PRO A 33 -2.28 -4.03 -13.14
N SER A 34 -2.53 -3.42 -11.99
CA SER A 34 -3.87 -2.91 -11.67
C SER A 34 -4.36 -1.93 -12.73
N SER A 35 -5.67 -1.81 -12.84
CA SER A 35 -6.32 -0.85 -13.73
C SER A 35 -5.99 0.58 -13.30
N ALA A 36 -6.09 1.52 -14.25
CA ALA A 36 -5.83 2.94 -14.04
C ALA A 36 -6.51 3.48 -12.77
N SER A 37 -5.75 4.28 -12.01
CA SER A 37 -6.23 5.04 -10.86
C SER A 37 -6.30 6.53 -11.22
N LYS A 38 -6.86 7.36 -10.32
CA LYS A 38 -6.87 8.82 -10.52
C LYS A 38 -5.46 9.41 -10.48
N THR A 39 -4.57 8.78 -9.70
CA THR A 39 -3.19 9.23 -9.53
C THR A 39 -2.23 8.64 -10.56
N ASN A 40 -2.60 7.54 -11.21
CA ASN A 40 -1.83 6.92 -12.27
C ASN A 40 -2.74 6.37 -13.39
N PRO A 41 -2.92 7.15 -14.48
CA PRO A 41 -3.71 6.73 -15.64
C PRO A 41 -3.16 5.50 -16.38
N ALA A 42 -1.88 5.16 -16.22
CA ALA A 42 -1.28 3.96 -16.82
C ALA A 42 -1.56 2.68 -16.02
N GLY A 43 -2.08 2.79 -14.79
CA GLY A 43 -2.32 1.66 -13.90
C GLY A 43 -1.07 1.15 -13.19
N GLY A 44 -1.25 0.19 -12.28
CA GLY A 44 -0.19 -0.41 -11.48
C GLY A 44 0.12 0.30 -10.15
N THR A 45 -0.41 1.51 -9.94
CA THR A 45 -0.35 2.21 -8.64
C THR A 45 -1.62 3.03 -8.38
N ALA A 46 -1.96 3.18 -7.11
CA ALA A 46 -3.01 4.05 -6.57
C ALA A 46 -2.55 4.68 -5.26
N SER A 47 -3.14 5.82 -4.90
CA SER A 47 -2.82 6.49 -3.64
C SER A 47 -3.53 5.87 -2.43
N TYR A 48 -3.05 6.17 -1.23
CA TYR A 48 -3.64 5.68 0.01
C TYR A 48 -5.11 6.08 0.13
N TRP A 49 -5.46 7.32 -0.20
CA TRP A 49 -6.83 7.82 -0.12
C TRP A 49 -7.80 7.16 -1.13
N GLU A 50 -7.30 6.59 -2.23
CA GLU A 50 -8.11 5.83 -3.21
C GLU A 50 -8.45 4.41 -2.74
N VAL A 51 -7.57 3.83 -1.92
CA VAL A 51 -7.59 2.43 -1.45
C VAL A 51 -8.20 2.32 -0.05
N ALA A 52 -7.84 3.20 0.88
CA ALA A 52 -8.24 3.16 2.30
C ALA A 52 -9.76 3.25 2.52
N ARG A 53 -10.48 3.87 1.59
CA ARG A 53 -11.95 3.97 1.62
C ARG A 53 -12.67 2.63 1.34
N LYS A 54 -11.94 1.60 0.89
CA LYS A 54 -12.49 0.30 0.48
C LYS A 54 -11.99 -0.77 1.45
N ARG A 55 -12.79 -1.07 2.47
CA ARG A 55 -12.43 -1.95 3.61
C ARG A 55 -12.37 -3.42 3.22
N PHE A 56 -11.17 -3.96 3.01
CA PHE A 56 -10.82 -5.35 3.34
C PHE A 56 -9.36 -5.38 3.79
N ILE A 57 -9.07 -5.97 4.96
CA ILE A 57 -7.73 -6.01 5.55
C ILE A 57 -7.47 -7.42 6.05
N LYS A 58 -6.53 -8.15 5.44
CA LYS A 58 -5.86 -9.25 6.17
C LYS A 58 -4.56 -8.72 6.77
N LYS A 59 -4.26 -9.17 7.99
CA LYS A 59 -3.19 -8.64 8.85
C LYS A 59 -1.83 -9.25 8.47
N GLY A 60 -0.81 -8.41 8.29
CA GLY A 60 0.61 -8.73 8.13
C GLY A 60 1.49 -7.49 8.42
N VAL A 61 2.77 -7.50 8.02
CA VAL A 61 3.66 -6.31 8.08
C VAL A 61 3.23 -5.21 7.08
N GLY A 62 2.31 -5.55 6.17
CA GLY A 62 1.58 -4.64 5.30
C GLY A 62 0.08 -4.92 5.33
N ALA A 63 -0.69 -4.13 4.58
CA ALA A 63 -2.11 -4.32 4.34
C ALA A 63 -2.34 -4.66 2.85
N TYR A 64 -3.43 -5.35 2.55
CA TYR A 64 -3.86 -5.49 1.16
C TYR A 64 -5.37 -5.48 1.04
N MET A 65 -5.85 -5.06 -0.12
CA MET A 65 -7.26 -4.99 -0.49
C MET A 65 -7.47 -5.72 -1.80
N VAL A 66 -8.62 -6.39 -1.93
CA VAL A 66 -9.01 -7.06 -3.17
C VAL A 66 -10.39 -6.55 -3.60
N LYS A 67 -10.51 -6.08 -4.85
CA LYS A 67 -11.75 -5.60 -5.45
C LYS A 67 -11.91 -6.20 -6.84
N GLY A 68 -12.82 -7.16 -6.99
CA GLY A 68 -12.94 -7.90 -8.26
C GLY A 68 -11.67 -8.70 -8.53
N ASP A 69 -11.08 -8.48 -9.70
CA ASP A 69 -9.76 -8.98 -10.09
C ASP A 69 -8.62 -8.09 -9.56
N GLN A 70 -8.89 -6.90 -9.01
CA GLN A 70 -7.84 -5.96 -8.61
C GLN A 70 -7.29 -6.27 -7.20
N TRP A 71 -5.97 -6.37 -7.09
CA TRP A 71 -5.24 -6.59 -5.84
C TRP A 71 -4.30 -5.42 -5.55
N TYR A 72 -4.42 -4.86 -4.35
CA TYR A 72 -3.67 -3.68 -3.91
C TYR A 72 -2.91 -4.00 -2.62
N GLY A 73 -1.58 -3.93 -2.66
CA GLY A 73 -0.73 -3.98 -1.46
C GLY A 73 -0.40 -2.56 -1.01
N TYR A 74 -0.65 -2.23 0.25
CA TYR A 74 -0.50 -0.86 0.75
C TYR A 74 -0.14 -0.82 2.25
N ASP A 75 0.09 0.38 2.75
CA ASP A 75 0.27 0.66 4.17
C ASP A 75 -0.91 1.46 4.73
N ASN A 76 -1.32 1.13 5.96
CA ASN A 76 -2.32 1.88 6.69
C ASN A 76 -1.76 2.35 8.03
N GLU A 77 -2.56 3.11 8.78
CA GLU A 77 -2.16 3.66 10.07
C GLU A 77 -1.56 2.58 11.01
N LYS A 78 -2.13 1.37 11.01
CA LYS A 78 -1.64 0.27 11.86
C LYS A 78 -0.28 -0.25 11.41
N THR A 79 -0.07 -0.47 10.11
CA THR A 79 1.21 -0.99 9.59
C THR A 79 2.31 0.05 9.74
N ILE A 80 2.00 1.33 9.51
CA ILE A 80 2.92 2.44 9.78
C ILE A 80 3.32 2.47 11.25
N ARG A 81 2.38 2.36 12.19
CA ARG A 81 2.70 2.30 13.64
C ARG A 81 3.63 1.13 13.99
N ILE A 82 3.44 -0.04 13.38
CA ILE A 82 4.32 -1.21 13.56
C ILE A 82 5.73 -0.91 13.03
N LYS A 83 5.84 -0.35 11.81
CA LYS A 83 7.13 0.03 11.22
C LYS A 83 7.86 1.09 12.05
N MET A 84 7.16 2.10 12.55
CA MET A 84 7.73 3.12 13.45
C MET A 84 8.24 2.53 14.75
N LYS A 85 7.51 1.58 15.34
CA LYS A 85 7.97 0.86 16.54
C LYS A 85 9.26 0.10 16.25
N TRP A 86 9.30 -0.64 15.14
CA TRP A 86 10.49 -1.40 14.72
C TRP A 86 11.70 -0.48 14.47
N LEU A 87 11.51 0.68 13.83
CA LEU A 87 12.61 1.63 13.60
C LEU A 87 13.23 2.12 14.89
N LYS A 88 12.39 2.44 15.89
CA LYS A 88 12.86 2.85 17.21
C LYS A 88 13.62 1.73 17.92
N GLU A 89 13.08 0.50 17.89
CA GLU A 89 13.73 -0.68 18.48
C GLU A 89 15.09 -1.01 17.87
N LYS A 90 15.31 -0.66 16.60
CA LYS A 90 16.57 -0.88 15.88
C LYS A 90 17.53 0.30 15.90
N GLY A 91 17.16 1.43 16.51
CA GLY A 91 18.01 2.61 16.58
C GLY A 91 18.29 3.25 15.22
N TYR A 92 17.32 3.26 14.31
CA TYR A 92 17.43 4.03 13.07
C TYR A 92 17.17 5.52 13.29
N GLY A 93 17.72 6.37 12.41
CA GLY A 93 17.67 7.83 12.57
C GLY A 93 16.34 8.48 12.21
N GLY A 94 15.46 7.73 11.55
CA GLY A 94 14.14 8.21 11.16
C GLY A 94 13.57 7.45 9.98
N ALA A 95 12.43 7.95 9.52
CA ALA A 95 11.73 7.49 8.34
C ALA A 95 11.57 8.65 7.35
N PHE A 96 11.49 8.32 6.06
CA PHE A 96 10.94 9.22 5.07
C PHE A 96 9.65 8.64 4.49
N ILE A 97 8.79 9.52 3.98
CA ILE A 97 7.53 9.17 3.33
C ILE A 97 7.64 9.42 1.82
N TRP A 98 7.00 8.54 1.04
CA TRP A 98 6.79 8.76 -0.39
C TRP A 98 5.33 8.50 -0.72
N ALA A 99 4.55 9.50 -1.10
CA ALA A 99 4.82 10.93 -0.99
C ALA A 99 3.62 11.63 -0.34
N LEU A 100 3.75 12.92 -0.03
CA LEU A 100 2.74 13.64 0.75
C LEU A 100 1.38 13.67 0.04
N ASP A 101 1.39 13.79 -1.29
CA ASP A 101 0.22 13.78 -2.19
C ASP A 101 -0.47 12.40 -2.29
N PHE A 102 0.19 11.34 -1.84
CA PHE A 102 -0.37 9.99 -1.77
C PHE A 102 -1.14 9.74 -0.47
N ASP A 103 -0.98 10.59 0.55
CA ASP A 103 -1.71 10.51 1.82
C ASP A 103 -3.10 11.18 1.74
N ASP A 104 -3.98 10.91 2.70
CA ASP A 104 -5.26 11.63 2.83
C ASP A 104 -5.04 12.97 3.57
N PHE A 105 -4.41 13.92 2.88
CA PHE A 105 -4.10 15.26 3.42
C PHE A 105 -5.33 16.18 3.50
N THR A 106 -6.44 15.81 2.85
CA THR A 106 -7.71 16.52 2.97
C THR A 106 -8.45 15.99 4.19
N VAL A 107 -8.45 16.72 5.30
CA VAL A 107 -9.16 16.34 6.55
C VAL A 107 -10.67 16.19 6.28
N ARG A 108 -11.09 15.02 5.80
CA ARG A 108 -12.48 14.55 5.74
C ARG A 108 -12.51 13.17 6.36
N LYS A 109 -12.34 13.13 7.68
CA LYS A 109 -12.83 11.99 8.45
C LYS A 109 -14.37 12.13 8.53
N PRO A 110 -15.14 11.06 8.28
CA PRO A 110 -16.57 11.08 8.57
C PRO A 110 -16.83 11.35 10.05
#